data_AF-A0A5C7JV64-F1
#
_entry.id   AF-A0A5C7JV64-F1
#
_cell.length_a   1.000
_cell.length_b   1.000
_cell.length_c   1.000
_cell.angle_alpha   90.00
_cell.angle_beta   90.00
_cell.angle_gamma   90.00
#
_symmetry.space_group_name_H-M   'P 1'
#
loop_
_entity.id
_entity.type
_entity.pdbx_description
1 polymer ?
#
loop_
_entity_poly.entity_id
_entity_poly.type
_entity_poly.pdbx_seq_one_letter_code
_entity_poly.pdbx_strand_id
1 'polypeptide(L)'
;MSAIKLEGVSIENLIIHANGILLEVPESYDKAKSGLVRVTKDLRTDILYKVIKVGKNCGDFLGIKENYFILLQPNTTIARFTIGNKDYFTVEMTDVVLAFTEKKEPSILNAN
;
A
#
# COMPACT_ATOMS: atom_id res chain seq x y z
N MET A 1 13.99 -8.96 -0.93
CA MET A 1 12.95 -9.87 -0.42
C MET A 1 12.13 -10.40 -1.58
N SER A 2 12.05 -11.71 -1.68
CA SER A 2 11.07 -12.46 -2.48
C SER A 2 9.71 -12.43 -1.79
N ALA A 3 8.62 -12.48 -2.55
CA ALA A 3 7.27 -12.59 -2.01
C ALA A 3 6.99 -14.03 -1.54
N ILE A 4 6.19 -14.19 -0.49
CA ILE A 4 5.66 -15.50 -0.08
C ILE A 4 4.40 -15.77 -0.90
N LYS A 5 4.40 -16.85 -1.70
CA LYS A 5 3.22 -17.23 -2.48
C LYS A 5 2.22 -17.98 -1.59
N LEU A 6 0.97 -17.51 -1.56
CA LEU A 6 -0.13 -18.14 -0.84
C LEU A 6 -1.05 -18.83 -1.84
N GLU A 7 -1.16 -20.16 -1.76
CA GLU A 7 -1.99 -20.97 -2.65
C GLU A 7 -3.33 -21.33 -1.99
N GLY A 8 -4.40 -21.39 -2.78
CA GLY A 8 -5.75 -21.71 -2.28
C GLY A 8 -6.39 -20.62 -1.43
N VAL A 9 -5.79 -19.43 -1.32
CA VAL A 9 -6.31 -18.27 -0.60
C VAL A 9 -6.89 -17.27 -1.58
N SER A 10 -8.02 -16.64 -1.23
CA SER A 10 -8.59 -15.50 -1.96
C SER A 10 -8.59 -14.26 -1.08
N ILE A 11 -8.59 -13.08 -1.69
CA ILE A 11 -8.59 -11.81 -0.95
C ILE A 11 -9.86 -11.69 -0.10
N GLU A 12 -11.01 -12.10 -0.63
CA GLU A 12 -12.32 -12.04 0.02
C GLU A 12 -12.33 -12.83 1.34
N ASN A 13 -11.65 -13.98 1.38
CA ASN A 13 -11.60 -14.88 2.52
C ASN A 13 -10.42 -14.62 3.48
N LEU A 14 -9.51 -13.70 3.13
CA LEU A 14 -8.37 -13.35 3.98
C LEU A 14 -8.81 -12.54 5.20
N ILE A 15 -8.34 -12.94 6.39
CA ILE A 15 -8.49 -12.17 7.63
C ILE A 15 -7.21 -11.38 7.88
N ILE A 16 -7.36 -10.09 8.19
CA ILE A 16 -6.25 -9.22 8.58
C ILE A 16 -6.35 -8.97 10.08
N HIS A 17 -5.18 -8.90 10.72
CA HIS A 17 -5.05 -8.50 12.11
C HIS A 17 -5.78 -7.17 12.39
N ALA A 18 -6.25 -6.95 13.63
CA ALA A 18 -7.09 -5.80 13.96
C ALA A 18 -6.44 -4.44 13.63
N ASN A 19 -5.12 -4.35 13.73
CA ASN A 19 -4.32 -3.15 13.40
C ASN A 19 -3.66 -3.22 12.01
N GLY A 20 -3.88 -4.30 11.26
CA GLY A 20 -3.25 -4.50 9.98
C GLY A 20 -3.99 -3.81 8.85
N ILE A 21 -3.25 -3.47 7.79
CA ILE A 21 -3.79 -2.96 6.52
C ILE A 21 -3.15 -3.75 5.39
N LEU A 22 -3.98 -4.26 4.48
CA LEU A 22 -3.52 -4.91 3.26
C LEU A 22 -3.57 -3.93 2.11
N LEU A 23 -2.46 -3.86 1.38
CA LEU A 23 -2.23 -2.95 0.29
C LEU A 23 -1.89 -3.73 -0.98
N GLU A 24 -2.34 -3.25 -2.14
CA GLU A 24 -1.83 -3.73 -3.42
C GLU A 24 -0.45 -3.12 -3.67
N VAL A 25 0.51 -3.92 -4.13
CA VAL A 25 1.83 -3.40 -4.54
C VAL A 25 1.68 -2.60 -5.83
N PRO A 26 1.92 -1.28 -5.83
CA PRO A 26 1.81 -0.50 -7.05
C PRO A 26 3.03 -0.75 -7.96
N GLU A 27 2.85 -0.67 -9.28
CA GLU A 27 3.98 -0.79 -10.23
C GLU A 27 5.11 0.21 -9.95
N SER A 28 4.77 1.40 -9.44
CA SER A 28 5.75 2.42 -9.06
C SER A 28 6.71 1.93 -7.97
N TYR A 29 6.29 0.98 -7.12
CA TYR A 29 7.16 0.37 -6.12
C TYR A 29 8.25 -0.49 -6.77
N ASP A 30 7.89 -1.36 -7.71
CA ASP A 30 8.87 -2.21 -8.39
C ASP A 30 9.81 -1.37 -9.27
N LYS A 31 9.30 -0.29 -9.90
CA LYS A 31 10.12 0.70 -10.64
C LYS A 31 11.07 1.50 -9.73
N ALA A 32 10.63 1.88 -8.54
CA ALA A 32 11.47 2.53 -7.53
C ALA A 32 12.59 1.60 -7.05
N LYS A 33 12.26 0.34 -6.79
CA LYS A 33 13.23 -0.69 -6.36
C LYS A 33 14.24 -1.03 -7.46
N SER A 34 13.83 -0.98 -8.73
CA SER A 34 14.72 -1.19 -9.87
C SER A 34 15.53 0.07 -10.25
N GLY A 35 15.40 1.18 -9.52
CA GLY A 35 16.12 2.43 -9.78
C GLY A 35 15.65 3.19 -11.03
N LEU A 36 14.49 2.84 -11.60
CA LEU A 36 13.92 3.49 -12.80
C LEU A 36 13.16 4.78 -12.47
N VAL A 37 12.75 4.96 -11.21
CA VAL A 37 12.26 6.23 -10.66
C VAL A 37 13.24 6.65 -9.58
N ARG A 38 13.69 7.91 -9.61
CA ARG A 38 14.62 8.49 -8.64
C ARG A 38 13.90 8.71 -7.31
N VAL A 39 13.63 7.63 -6.59
CA VAL A 39 13.23 7.70 -5.19
C VAL A 39 14.51 7.96 -4.43
N THR A 40 14.64 9.16 -3.86
CA THR A 40 15.75 9.51 -2.96
C THR A 40 15.90 8.34 -1.98
N LYS A 41 17.11 7.80 -1.84
CA LYS A 41 17.40 6.54 -1.11
C LYS A 41 16.82 6.48 0.31
N ASP A 42 16.37 7.61 0.83
CA ASP A 42 15.94 7.84 2.20
C ASP A 42 14.42 8.08 2.34
N LEU A 43 13.65 8.14 1.23
CA LEU A 43 12.24 8.55 1.26
C LEU A 43 11.37 7.69 0.32
N ARG A 44 10.88 6.55 0.84
CA ARG A 44 9.78 5.78 0.22
C ARG A 44 8.41 6.46 0.35
N THR A 45 8.39 7.74 0.72
CA THR A 45 7.21 8.56 1.03
C THR A 45 6.41 8.98 -0.20
N ASP A 46 6.89 8.70 -1.41
CA ASP A 46 6.26 9.17 -2.65
C ASP A 46 5.44 8.08 -3.35
N ILE A 47 5.39 6.87 -2.78
CA ILE A 47 4.63 5.76 -3.32
C ILE A 47 3.24 5.75 -2.66
N LEU A 48 2.22 5.93 -3.49
CA LEU A 48 0.83 5.78 -3.07
C LEU A 48 0.42 4.31 -3.14
N TYR A 49 -0.09 3.80 -2.03
CA TYR A 49 -0.58 2.44 -1.92
C TYR A 49 -2.10 2.43 -1.88
N LYS A 50 -2.73 1.53 -2.63
CA LYS A 50 -4.18 1.33 -2.56
C LYS A 50 -4.50 0.34 -1.45
N VAL A 51 -5.39 0.74 -0.54
CA VAL A 51 -5.92 -0.09 0.52
C VAL A 51 -6.93 -1.09 -0.05
N ILE A 52 -6.69 -2.37 0.21
CA ILE A 52 -7.51 -3.49 -0.27
C ILE A 52 -8.40 -4.00 0.85
N LYS A 53 -7.87 -4.14 2.06
CA LYS A 53 -8.60 -4.60 3.24
C LYS A 53 -8.05 -3.92 4.49
N VAL A 54 -8.91 -3.73 5.47
CA VAL A 54 -8.62 -2.93 6.67
C VAL A 54 -9.00 -3.71 7.92
N GLY A 55 -8.06 -3.81 8.86
CA GLY A 55 -8.34 -4.33 10.20
C GLY A 55 -9.30 -3.42 10.96
N LYS A 56 -10.09 -3.99 11.87
CA LYS A 56 -11.16 -3.28 12.59
C LYS A 56 -10.69 -1.97 13.24
N ASN A 57 -9.54 -1.99 13.91
CA ASN A 57 -9.04 -0.81 14.63
C ASN A 57 -8.61 0.31 13.68
N CYS A 58 -8.07 -0.04 12.51
CA CYS A 58 -7.72 0.95 11.48
C CYS A 58 -8.97 1.72 11.00
N GLY A 59 -10.10 1.03 10.86
CA GLY A 59 -11.39 1.65 10.52
C GLY A 59 -11.96 2.48 11.66
N ASP A 60 -11.97 1.94 12.88
CA ASP A 60 -12.60 2.57 14.03
C ASP A 60 -11.82 3.79 14.56
N PHE A 61 -10.47 3.72 14.58
CA PHE A 61 -9.62 4.78 15.16
C PHE A 61 -9.09 5.77 14.12
N LEU A 62 -8.69 5.31 12.94
CA LEU A 62 -8.11 6.18 11.90
C LEU A 62 -9.12 6.56 10.82
N GLY A 63 -10.30 5.93 10.78
CA GLY A 63 -11.30 6.17 9.75
C GLY A 63 -10.88 5.68 8.35
N ILE A 64 -9.84 4.84 8.25
CA ILE A 64 -9.34 4.30 6.98
C ILE A 64 -10.31 3.23 6.49
N LYS A 65 -10.62 3.25 5.19
CA LYS A 65 -11.50 2.27 4.56
C LYS A 65 -10.85 1.64 3.34
N GLU A 66 -11.44 0.54 2.88
CA GLU A 66 -11.08 -0.07 1.60
C GLU A 66 -11.20 0.95 0.47
N ASN A 67 -10.32 0.82 -0.54
CA ASN A 67 -10.14 1.75 -1.66
C ASN A 67 -9.55 3.12 -1.34
N TYR A 68 -9.18 3.40 -0.09
CA TYR A 68 -8.37 4.59 0.22
C TYR A 68 -6.98 4.44 -0.41
N PHE A 69 -6.34 5.56 -0.69
CA PHE A 69 -4.92 5.65 -0.93
C PHE A 69 -4.22 6.07 0.35
N ILE A 70 -3.06 5.47 0.62
CA ILE A 70 -2.26 5.81 1.79
C ILE A 70 -0.81 6.09 1.44
N LEU A 71 -0.20 6.93 2.27
CA LEU A 71 1.24 7.14 2.36
C LEU A 71 1.77 6.47 3.62
N LEU A 72 2.88 5.76 3.46
CA LEU A 72 3.54 5.06 4.56
C LEU A 72 4.76 5.83 5.04
N GLN A 73 5.14 5.59 6.29
CA GLN A 73 6.39 6.07 6.83
C GLN A 73 7.58 5.57 5.99
N PRO A 74 8.67 6.35 5.89
CA PRO A 74 9.91 5.84 5.32
C PRO A 74 10.35 4.57 6.07
N ASN A 75 10.87 3.59 5.33
CA ASN A 75 11.44 2.35 5.91
C ASN A 75 10.47 1.48 6.73
N THR A 76 9.15 1.63 6.54
CA THR A 76 8.17 0.67 7.07
C THR A 76 8.59 -0.75 6.69
N THR A 77 8.52 -1.67 7.66
CA THR A 77 8.75 -3.09 7.40
C THR A 77 7.50 -3.64 6.75
N ILE A 78 7.64 -4.16 5.53
CA ILE A 78 6.51 -4.64 4.75
C ILE A 78 6.71 -6.11 4.42
N ALA A 79 5.76 -6.96 4.81
CA ALA A 79 5.73 -8.33 4.37
C ALA A 79 5.03 -8.42 2.99
N ARG A 80 5.71 -8.97 1.98
CA ARG A 80 5.20 -9.15 0.62
C ARG A 80 4.64 -10.55 0.45
N PHE A 81 3.40 -10.65 -0.04
CA PHE A 81 2.75 -11.91 -0.37
C PHE A 81 2.18 -11.85 -1.78
N THR A 82 2.13 -13.01 -2.42
CA THR A 82 1.49 -13.17 -3.73
C THR A 82 0.24 -14.02 -3.56
N ILE A 83 -0.92 -13.50 -3.97
CA ILE A 83 -2.18 -14.23 -4.02
C ILE A 83 -2.64 -14.25 -5.49
N GLY A 84 -2.73 -15.44 -6.07
CA GLY A 84 -2.92 -15.58 -7.53
C GLY A 84 -1.74 -14.97 -8.29
N ASN A 85 -2.03 -13.96 -9.11
CA ASN A 85 -1.03 -13.23 -9.93
C ASN A 85 -0.78 -11.80 -9.43
N LYS A 86 -1.26 -11.46 -8.24
CA LYS A 86 -1.13 -10.12 -7.66
C LYS A 86 -0.31 -10.16 -6.39
N ASP A 87 0.49 -9.13 -6.22
CA ASP A 87 1.31 -8.93 -5.04
C ASP A 87 0.65 -7.93 -4.09
N TYR A 88 0.80 -8.24 -2.81
CA TYR A 88 0.24 -7.47 -1.72
C TYR A 88 1.26 -7.24 -0.62
N PHE A 89 0.98 -6.22 0.17
CA PHE A 89 1.73 -5.82 1.34
C PHE A 89 0.83 -5.77 2.56
N THR A 90 1.36 -6.21 3.70
CA THR A 90 0.73 -5.96 5.01
C THR A 90 1.56 -4.96 5.80
N VAL A 91 0.90 -3.95 6.36
CA VAL A 91 1.50 -2.93 7.23
C VAL A 91 0.66 -2.74 8.49
N GLU A 92 1.23 -2.12 9.52
CA GLU A 92 0.49 -1.75 10.73
C GLU A 92 -0.11 -0.34 10.58
N MET A 93 -1.19 -0.08 11.30
CA MET A 93 -1.87 1.22 11.27
C MET A 93 -0.95 2.39 11.65
N THR A 94 0.05 2.14 12.50
CA THR A 94 1.01 3.14 12.97
C THR A 94 2.01 3.56 11.90
N ASP A 95 2.14 2.77 10.83
CA ASP A 95 3.00 3.07 9.69
C ASP A 95 2.35 4.05 8.72
N VAL A 96 1.06 4.34 8.88
CA VAL A 96 0.32 5.25 8.00
C VAL A 96 0.61 6.70 8.38
N VAL A 97 1.07 7.48 7.39
CA VAL A 97 1.28 8.93 7.53
C VAL A 97 0.02 9.69 7.13
N LEU A 98 -0.62 9.27 6.01
CA LEU A 98 -1.77 9.97 5.44
C LEU A 98 -2.68 9.00 4.68
N ALA A 99 -3.99 9.24 4.70
CA ALA A 99 -4.99 8.44 3.99
C ALA A 99 -6.07 9.32 3.32
N PHE A 100 -6.48 8.99 2.09
CA PHE A 100 -7.45 9.79 1.32
C PHE A 100 -8.19 8.97 0.23
N THR A 101 -9.35 9.44 -0.23
CA THR A 101 -10.22 8.72 -1.18
C THR A 101 -10.00 9.08 -2.64
N GLU A 102 -9.57 10.30 -2.95
CA GLU A 102 -9.42 10.78 -4.32
C GLU A 102 -7.96 11.04 -4.67
N LYS A 103 -7.45 10.34 -5.68
CA LYS A 103 -6.25 10.76 -6.38
C LYS A 103 -6.66 11.89 -7.34
N LYS A 104 -6.63 13.15 -6.90
CA LYS A 104 -6.62 14.26 -7.87
C LYS A 104 -5.31 14.15 -8.65
N GLU A 105 -5.40 13.83 -9.93
CA GLU A 105 -4.25 13.97 -10.82
C GLU A 105 -3.79 15.44 -10.75
N PRO A 106 -2.48 15.71 -10.58
CA PRO A 106 -1.99 17.06 -10.63
C PRO A 106 -2.32 17.63 -12.01
N SER A 107 -3.17 18.67 -12.05
CA SER A 107 -3.67 19.33 -13.26
C SER A 107 -2.60 20.18 -13.98
N ILE A 108 -1.32 19.82 -13.89
CA ILE A 108 -0.19 20.63 -14.37
C ILE A 108 0.10 20.38 -15.87
N LEU A 109 -0.72 19.60 -16.59
CA LEU A 109 -0.48 19.28 -18.00
C LEU A 109 -1.31 20.08 -19.02
N ASN A 110 -2.05 21.13 -18.62
CA ASN A 110 -2.76 22.00 -19.57
C ASN A 110 -2.48 23.50 -19.33
N ALA A 111 -1.20 23.87 -19.19
CA ALA A 111 -0.78 25.25 -19.45
C ALA A 111 -0.01 25.24 -20.78
N ASN A 112 -0.76 25.26 -21.88
CA ASN A 112 -0.26 25.66 -23.20
C ASN A 112 -0.13 27.19 -23.24
#